data_AF-A0A386WT89-F1
#
_entry.id   AF-A0A386WT89-F1
#
_cell.length_a   1.000
_cell.length_b   1.000
_cell.length_c   1.000
_cell.angle_alpha   90.00
_cell.angle_beta   90.00
_cell.angle_gamma   90.00
#
_symmetry.space_group_name_H-M   'P 1'
#
loop_
_entity.id
_entity.type
_entity.pdbx_description
1 polymer ?
#
loop_
_entity_poly.entity_id
_entity_poly.type
_entity_poly.pdbx_seq_one_letter_code
_entity_poly.pdbx_strand_id
1 'polypeptide(L)'
;MRARRSLVAVSVAALAALSLAACGRSAPDVAAYVGDSRYSVDRVDAIYEDAQRQYADAVRSQSPQTPSPAELRSSVTRQDVLNLLVAIDLGKRVAADKGLQVTDQISPEQIQQALRMPATTEYTKLWGEWVDLSGTLQQSLPPADLSDESLMAVYHALEKTGAIQPGLSVDQVRQAFGEAGFVRTATALSSALQEQAEKSDVRVNPRFGVTGVPSLVNTGQSFVFYSLPYVDQDGPVTDISTPEAPASDSPAPGAV
;
A
#
# COMPACT_ATOMS: atom_id res chain seq x y z
N MET A 1 27.23 72.90 24.88
CA MET A 1 26.36 72.47 26.00
C MET A 1 25.05 71.92 25.47
N ARG A 2 24.86 70.59 25.50
CA ARG A 2 23.68 69.88 26.06
C ARG A 2 23.71 68.43 25.58
N ALA A 3 23.98 67.55 26.53
CA ALA A 3 23.71 66.12 26.44
C ALA A 3 22.20 65.85 26.50
N ARG A 4 21.78 64.71 25.91
CA ARG A 4 20.67 63.82 26.31
C ARG A 4 20.61 62.68 25.27
N ARG A 5 21.26 61.52 25.52
CA ARG A 5 20.73 60.29 26.16
C ARG A 5 19.36 59.85 25.60
N SER A 6 19.33 58.72 24.89
CA SER A 6 18.26 57.69 24.82
C SER A 6 18.80 56.53 23.98
N LEU A 7 19.33 55.46 24.59
CA LEU A 7 18.68 54.20 24.98
C LEU A 7 18.53 53.20 23.83
N VAL A 8 19.27 52.10 24.02
CA VAL A 8 19.25 50.82 23.31
C VAL A 8 17.86 50.19 23.41
N ALA A 9 17.36 49.63 22.32
CA ALA A 9 16.34 48.60 22.33
C ALA A 9 16.85 47.42 21.50
N VAL A 10 17.31 46.38 22.20
CA VAL A 10 17.63 45.07 21.62
C VAL A 10 16.29 44.41 21.30
N SER A 11 15.98 44.24 20.02
CA SER A 11 14.82 43.45 19.58
C SER A 11 15.16 41.95 19.64
N VAL A 12 15.04 41.33 20.81
CA VAL A 12 14.87 39.87 20.90
C VAL A 12 13.37 39.60 20.89
N ALA A 13 12.81 39.40 19.69
CA ALA A 13 11.42 38.98 19.51
C ALA A 13 11.38 37.52 19.05
N ALA A 14 11.19 36.64 20.04
CA ALA A 14 10.37 35.43 19.97
C ALA A 14 10.61 34.42 18.83
N LEU A 15 11.67 33.62 18.96
CA LEU A 15 11.66 32.22 18.52
C LEU A 15 10.87 31.39 19.55
N ALA A 16 9.53 31.43 19.49
CA ALA A 16 8.68 30.64 20.38
C ALA A 16 7.35 30.21 19.73
N ALA A 17 7.37 29.91 18.43
CA ALA A 17 6.18 29.44 17.71
C ALA A 17 6.41 28.13 16.91
N LEU A 18 7.38 27.29 17.30
CA LEU A 18 7.60 25.98 16.67
C LEU A 18 7.30 24.77 17.59
N SER A 19 6.74 24.98 18.79
CA SER A 19 6.49 23.90 19.76
C SER A 19 5.06 23.33 19.77
N LEU A 20 4.18 23.67 18.81
CA LEU A 20 2.79 23.18 18.78
C LEU A 20 2.46 22.08 17.75
N ALA A 21 3.45 21.48 17.08
CA ALA A 21 3.17 20.39 16.13
C ALA A 21 3.16 18.98 16.73
N ALA A 22 3.31 18.82 18.05
CA ALA A 22 3.38 17.51 18.72
C ALA A 22 2.10 17.11 19.48
N CYS A 23 0.95 17.73 19.19
CA CYS A 23 -0.34 17.26 19.70
C CYS A 23 -1.08 16.48 18.62
N GLY A 24 -0.84 15.15 18.60
CA GLY A 24 -1.75 14.03 18.30
C GLY A 24 -3.04 14.27 17.52
N ARG A 25 -3.03 15.08 16.46
CA ARG A 25 -4.18 15.22 15.57
C ARG A 25 -4.16 14.02 14.64
N SER A 26 -4.91 12.97 15.00
CA SER A 26 -5.35 11.96 14.04
C SER A 26 -5.73 12.69 12.75
N ALA A 27 -5.15 12.28 11.62
CA ALA A 27 -5.46 12.81 10.31
C ALA A 27 -6.49 11.86 9.67
N PRO A 28 -7.79 11.92 10.05
CA PRO A 28 -8.78 10.94 9.62
C PRO A 28 -9.03 10.97 8.11
N ASP A 29 -8.65 12.08 7.47
CA ASP A 29 -8.73 12.36 6.04
C ASP A 29 -7.50 11.85 5.25
N VAL A 30 -6.56 11.19 5.92
CA VAL A 30 -5.40 10.55 5.30
C VAL A 30 -5.59 9.05 5.26
N ALA A 31 -5.34 8.46 4.10
CA ALA A 31 -5.31 7.03 3.88
C ALA A 31 -3.92 6.45 4.13
N ALA A 32 -2.87 7.10 3.60
CA ALA A 32 -1.49 6.72 3.87
C ALA A 32 -0.52 7.91 3.69
N TYR A 33 0.62 7.81 4.38
CA TYR A 33 1.83 8.57 4.12
C TYR A 33 2.91 7.64 3.54
N VAL A 34 3.67 8.13 2.56
CA VAL A 34 4.84 7.45 1.99
C VAL A 34 5.97 8.47 1.92
N GLY A 35 6.78 8.56 2.98
CA GLY A 35 7.67 9.69 3.22
C GLY A 35 6.89 11.01 3.23
N ASP A 36 7.27 11.92 2.34
CA ASP A 36 6.58 13.21 2.17
C ASP A 36 5.30 13.13 1.34
N SER A 37 5.03 12.01 0.65
CA SER A 37 3.80 11.80 -0.11
C SER A 37 2.63 11.57 0.84
N ARG A 38 1.47 12.16 0.53
CA ARG A 38 0.21 11.96 1.26
C ARG A 38 -0.89 11.49 0.31
N TYR A 39 -1.52 10.38 0.64
CA TYR A 39 -2.71 9.86 -0.02
C TYR A 39 -3.93 10.16 0.86
N SER A 40 -4.86 10.99 0.37
CA SER A 40 -6.10 11.28 1.10
C SER A 40 -7.13 10.16 0.96
N VAL A 41 -8.02 10.09 1.94
CA VAL A 41 -9.22 9.25 1.88
C VAL A 41 -10.04 9.55 0.62
N ASP A 42 -10.31 10.84 0.37
CA ASP A 42 -11.12 11.27 -0.77
C ASP A 42 -10.53 10.83 -2.11
N ARG A 43 -9.18 10.75 -2.21
CA ARG A 43 -8.51 10.28 -3.41
C ARG A 43 -8.76 8.78 -3.64
N VAL A 44 -8.66 7.99 -2.58
CA VAL A 44 -8.97 6.55 -2.63
C VAL A 44 -10.45 6.35 -2.99
N ASP A 45 -11.35 7.12 -2.38
CA ASP A 45 -12.78 7.05 -2.64
C ASP A 45 -13.12 7.45 -4.08
N ALA A 46 -12.52 8.51 -4.61
CA ALA A 46 -12.76 8.95 -5.98
C ALA A 46 -12.37 7.88 -7.02
N ILE A 47 -11.22 7.21 -6.85
CA ILE A 47 -10.78 6.14 -7.74
C ILE A 47 -11.67 4.91 -7.60
N TYR A 48 -12.02 4.54 -6.37
CA TYR A 48 -12.93 3.42 -6.09
C TYR A 48 -14.31 3.65 -6.72
N GLU A 49 -14.90 4.83 -6.55
CA GLU A 49 -16.22 5.16 -7.07
C GLU A 49 -16.22 5.24 -8.60
N ASP A 50 -15.15 5.77 -9.21
CA ASP A 50 -14.99 5.72 -10.66
C ASP A 50 -14.90 4.27 -11.15
N ALA A 51 -14.07 3.43 -10.54
CA ALA A 51 -13.95 2.02 -10.89
C ALA A 51 -15.29 1.28 -10.81
N GLN A 52 -16.06 1.48 -9.73
CA GLN A 52 -17.38 0.87 -9.58
C GLN A 52 -18.37 1.34 -10.66
N ARG A 53 -18.36 2.65 -10.99
CA ARG A 53 -19.23 3.22 -12.03
C ARG A 53 -18.89 2.67 -13.42
N GLN A 54 -17.61 2.70 -13.79
CA GLN A 54 -17.12 2.26 -15.09
C GLN A 54 -17.34 0.77 -15.31
N TYR A 55 -17.15 -0.05 -14.26
CA TYR A 55 -17.48 -1.47 -14.31
C TYR A 55 -18.99 -1.69 -14.52
N ALA A 56 -19.83 -1.01 -13.75
CA ALA A 56 -21.28 -1.15 -13.89
C ALA A 56 -21.76 -0.77 -15.30
N ASP A 57 -21.22 0.30 -15.88
CA ASP A 57 -21.54 0.72 -17.25
C ASP A 57 -21.05 -0.28 -18.29
N ALA A 58 -19.84 -0.82 -18.12
CA ALA A 58 -19.33 -1.89 -18.99
C ALA A 58 -20.21 -3.14 -18.93
N VAL A 59 -20.62 -3.59 -17.74
CA VAL A 59 -21.53 -4.74 -17.56
C VAL A 59 -22.88 -4.50 -18.24
N ARG A 60 -23.47 -3.32 -18.07
CA ARG A 60 -24.74 -2.97 -18.74
C ARG A 60 -24.62 -2.98 -20.26
N SER A 61 -23.50 -2.49 -20.80
CA SER A 61 -23.29 -2.41 -22.25
C SER A 61 -23.11 -3.78 -22.92
N GLN A 62 -22.63 -4.78 -22.17
CA GLN A 62 -22.30 -6.12 -22.66
C GLN A 62 -23.41 -7.15 -22.42
N SER A 63 -24.34 -6.87 -21.50
CA SER A 63 -25.40 -7.80 -21.14
C SER A 63 -26.65 -7.62 -22.00
N PRO A 64 -27.16 -8.67 -22.66
CA PRO A 64 -28.43 -8.61 -23.39
C PRO A 64 -29.66 -8.54 -22.45
N GLN A 65 -29.46 -8.78 -21.15
CA GLN A 65 -30.49 -8.71 -20.11
C GLN A 65 -30.12 -7.66 -19.05
N THR A 66 -31.12 -7.11 -18.37
CA THR A 66 -30.90 -6.17 -17.26
C THR A 66 -30.10 -6.85 -16.14
N PRO A 67 -28.87 -6.41 -15.83
CA PRO A 67 -28.05 -7.03 -14.79
C PRO A 67 -28.64 -6.77 -13.40
N SER A 68 -28.49 -7.74 -12.51
CA SER A 68 -28.83 -7.59 -11.09
C SER A 68 -27.89 -6.61 -10.39
N PRO A 69 -28.29 -6.02 -9.24
CA PRO A 69 -27.41 -5.15 -8.46
C PRO A 69 -26.10 -5.80 -8.03
N ALA A 70 -26.06 -7.12 -7.87
CA ALA A 70 -24.85 -7.86 -7.51
C ALA A 70 -23.87 -7.93 -8.70
N GLU A 71 -24.36 -8.17 -9.91
CA GLU A 71 -23.55 -8.24 -11.13
C GLU A 71 -22.95 -6.88 -11.53
N LEU A 72 -23.58 -5.78 -11.09
CA LEU A 72 -23.10 -4.41 -11.31
C LEU A 72 -21.98 -3.98 -10.36
N ARG A 73 -21.68 -4.75 -9.31
CA ARG A 73 -20.61 -4.43 -8.37
C ARG A 73 -19.30 -5.05 -8.80
N SER A 74 -18.27 -4.22 -8.92
CA SER A 74 -16.91 -4.71 -9.08
C SER A 74 -16.41 -5.31 -7.76
N SER A 75 -15.54 -6.32 -7.85
CA SER A 75 -14.82 -6.88 -6.70
C SER A 75 -13.76 -5.92 -6.13
N VAL A 76 -13.40 -4.85 -6.85
CA VAL A 76 -12.42 -3.86 -6.38
C VAL A 76 -12.90 -3.21 -5.10
N THR A 77 -12.02 -3.15 -4.10
CA THR A 77 -12.24 -2.49 -2.82
C THR A 77 -11.41 -1.21 -2.69
N ARG A 78 -11.75 -0.38 -1.69
CA ARG A 78 -10.92 0.77 -1.31
C ARG A 78 -9.52 0.35 -0.85
N GLN A 79 -9.40 -0.85 -0.28
CA GLN A 79 -8.11 -1.42 0.10
C GLN A 79 -7.23 -1.65 -1.12
N ASP A 80 -7.80 -2.24 -2.18
CA ASP A 80 -7.05 -2.54 -3.40
C ASP A 80 -6.53 -1.26 -4.06
N VAL A 81 -7.34 -0.21 -4.05
CA VAL A 81 -6.93 1.13 -4.55
C VAL A 81 -5.78 1.68 -3.72
N LEU A 82 -5.85 1.64 -2.39
CA LEU A 82 -4.77 2.15 -1.54
C LEU A 82 -3.49 1.32 -1.70
N ASN A 83 -3.61 -0.01 -1.72
CA ASN A 83 -2.49 -0.93 -1.96
C ASN A 83 -1.80 -0.60 -3.27
N LEU A 84 -2.56 -0.36 -4.35
CA LEU A 84 -2.02 -0.02 -5.66
C LEU A 84 -1.27 1.32 -5.65
N LEU A 85 -1.84 2.36 -5.05
CA LEU A 85 -1.20 3.68 -4.95
C LEU A 85 0.11 3.61 -4.17
N VAL A 86 0.10 2.94 -3.01
CA VAL A 86 1.30 2.77 -2.17
C VAL A 86 2.35 1.93 -2.88
N ALA A 87 1.97 0.82 -3.53
CA ALA A 87 2.88 -0.03 -4.26
C ALA A 87 3.55 0.70 -5.44
N ILE A 88 2.83 1.53 -6.19
CA ILE A 88 3.40 2.35 -7.27
C ILE A 88 4.43 3.34 -6.71
N ASP A 89 4.11 4.05 -5.62
CA ASP A 89 5.04 5.00 -4.99
C ASP A 89 6.33 4.30 -4.53
N LEU A 90 6.19 3.20 -3.79
CA LEU A 90 7.33 2.41 -3.30
C LEU A 90 8.13 1.81 -4.45
N GLY A 91 7.47 1.21 -5.44
CA GLY A 91 8.15 0.61 -6.57
C GLY A 91 8.95 1.64 -7.37
N LYS A 92 8.43 2.86 -7.56
CA LYS A 92 9.15 3.96 -8.21
C LYS A 92 10.40 4.33 -7.43
N ARG A 93 10.34 4.35 -6.11
CA ARG A 93 11.51 4.62 -5.26
C ARG A 93 12.53 3.49 -5.36
N VAL A 94 12.11 2.23 -5.32
CA VAL A 94 13.02 1.08 -5.53
C VAL A 94 13.68 1.15 -6.90
N ALA A 95 12.91 1.46 -7.95
CA ALA A 95 13.43 1.60 -9.30
C ALA A 95 14.45 2.75 -9.38
N ALA A 96 14.15 3.91 -8.78
CA ALA A 96 15.06 5.05 -8.74
C ALA A 96 16.36 4.73 -7.96
N ASP A 97 16.25 4.09 -6.79
CA ASP A 97 17.40 3.70 -5.97
C ASP A 97 18.34 2.72 -6.69
N LYS A 98 17.77 1.86 -7.55
CA LYS A 98 18.53 0.91 -8.38
C LYS A 98 18.94 1.47 -9.74
N GLY A 99 18.57 2.71 -10.08
CA GLY A 99 18.84 3.32 -11.38
C GLY A 99 18.15 2.61 -12.55
N LEU A 100 17.00 1.99 -12.31
CA LEU A 100 16.23 1.25 -13.31
C LEU A 100 15.38 2.21 -14.15
N GLN A 101 15.30 1.92 -15.45
CA GLN A 101 14.36 2.58 -16.35
C GLN A 101 13.15 1.66 -16.55
N VAL A 102 11.99 2.13 -16.10
CA VAL A 102 10.71 1.45 -16.35
C VAL A 102 10.28 1.79 -17.77
N THR A 103 10.01 0.76 -18.57
CA THR A 103 9.51 0.94 -19.94
C THR A 103 8.03 0.62 -19.96
N ASP A 104 7.23 1.49 -20.57
CA ASP A 104 5.78 1.28 -20.73
C ASP A 104 5.54 0.18 -21.79
N GLN A 105 5.42 -1.07 -21.36
CA GLN A 105 5.23 -2.24 -22.25
C GLN A 105 3.78 -2.72 -22.24
N ILE A 106 3.11 -2.64 -21.09
CA ILE A 106 1.74 -3.10 -20.89
C ILE A 106 0.80 -1.91 -20.97
N SER A 107 0.08 -1.83 -22.09
CA SER A 107 -0.90 -0.77 -22.27
C SER A 107 -2.17 -1.05 -21.47
N PRO A 108 -2.89 -0.01 -20.98
CA PRO A 108 -4.16 -0.18 -20.28
C PRO A 108 -5.21 -0.99 -21.07
N GLU A 109 -5.12 -1.01 -22.40
CA GLU A 109 -5.97 -1.81 -23.29
C GLU A 109 -5.79 -3.32 -23.12
N GLN A 110 -4.63 -3.77 -22.67
CA GLN A 110 -4.36 -5.19 -22.39
C GLN A 110 -5.00 -5.60 -21.05
N ILE A 111 -5.13 -4.68 -20.11
CA ILE A 111 -5.65 -4.93 -18.75
C ILE A 111 -7.17 -4.74 -18.70
N GLN A 112 -7.75 -3.91 -19.57
CA GLN A 112 -9.17 -3.54 -19.56
C GLN A 112 -10.12 -4.76 -19.55
N GLN A 113 -9.76 -5.83 -20.26
CA GLN A 113 -10.57 -7.05 -20.33
C GLN A 113 -10.56 -7.80 -18.99
N ALA A 114 -9.39 -7.86 -18.35
CA ALA A 114 -9.22 -8.54 -17.07
C ALA A 114 -9.96 -7.82 -15.93
N LEU A 115 -9.91 -6.48 -15.92
CA LEU A 115 -10.61 -5.67 -14.93
C LEU A 115 -12.09 -5.41 -15.28
N ARG A 116 -12.50 -5.73 -16.52
CA ARG A 116 -13.81 -5.39 -17.09
C ARG A 116 -14.16 -3.91 -16.94
N MET A 117 -13.16 -3.05 -17.12
CA MET A 117 -13.25 -1.60 -17.03
C MET A 117 -12.55 -1.01 -18.25
N PRO A 118 -13.06 0.08 -18.86
CA PRO A 118 -12.38 0.76 -19.95
C PRO A 118 -10.93 1.10 -19.63
N ALA A 119 -10.06 1.05 -20.64
CA ALA A 119 -8.65 1.48 -20.56
C ALA A 119 -8.48 2.93 -20.03
N THR A 120 -9.51 3.78 -20.22
CA THR A 120 -9.51 5.17 -19.74
C THR A 120 -9.78 5.32 -18.26
N THR A 121 -10.34 4.29 -17.61
CA THR A 121 -10.63 4.26 -16.17
C THR A 121 -9.33 4.42 -15.39
N GLU A 122 -9.36 5.26 -14.36
CA GLU A 122 -8.12 5.59 -13.64
C GLU A 122 -7.48 4.35 -12.98
N TYR A 123 -8.30 3.49 -12.38
CA TYR A 123 -7.85 2.23 -11.79
C TYR A 123 -7.16 1.31 -12.80
N THR A 124 -7.66 1.24 -14.04
CA THR A 124 -7.03 0.46 -15.13
C THR A 124 -5.68 1.04 -15.52
N LYS A 125 -5.53 2.36 -15.56
CA LYS A 125 -4.24 3.02 -15.86
C LYS A 125 -3.20 2.76 -14.77
N LEU A 126 -3.61 2.86 -13.51
CA LEU A 126 -2.74 2.56 -12.36
C LEU A 126 -2.26 1.11 -12.40
N TRP A 127 -3.10 0.15 -12.80
CA TRP A 127 -2.66 -1.22 -13.01
C TRP A 127 -1.67 -1.37 -14.16
N GLY A 128 -1.83 -0.63 -15.26
CA GLY A 128 -0.84 -0.61 -16.36
C GLY A 128 0.53 -0.19 -15.87
N GLU A 129 0.58 0.96 -15.19
CA GLU A 129 1.80 1.49 -14.58
C GLU A 129 2.42 0.51 -13.58
N TRP A 130 1.59 -0.10 -12.71
CA TRP A 130 2.06 -1.06 -11.74
C TRP A 130 2.64 -2.33 -12.39
N VAL A 131 2.04 -2.84 -13.45
CA VAL A 131 2.54 -4.04 -14.13
C VAL A 131 3.90 -3.78 -14.78
N ASP A 132 4.07 -2.64 -15.44
CA ASP A 132 5.36 -2.26 -16.04
C ASP A 132 6.45 -2.09 -14.97
N LEU A 133 6.09 -1.41 -13.88
CA LEU A 133 6.99 -1.17 -12.75
C LEU A 133 7.37 -2.48 -12.05
N SER A 134 6.38 -3.28 -11.65
CA SER A 134 6.61 -4.55 -10.96
C SER A 134 7.34 -5.55 -11.85
N GLY A 135 7.05 -5.61 -13.15
CA GLY A 135 7.80 -6.43 -14.11
C GLY A 135 9.27 -6.01 -14.20
N THR A 136 9.55 -4.71 -14.29
CA THR A 136 10.92 -4.17 -14.28
C THR A 136 11.66 -4.55 -12.99
N LEU A 137 11.00 -4.39 -11.84
CA LEU A 137 11.57 -4.75 -10.55
C LEU A 137 11.86 -6.25 -10.45
N GLN A 138 10.91 -7.11 -10.81
CA GLN A 138 11.06 -8.56 -10.78
C GLN A 138 12.22 -9.07 -11.64
N GLN A 139 12.48 -8.45 -12.79
CA GLN A 139 13.63 -8.78 -13.65
C GLN A 139 14.98 -8.39 -13.02
N SER A 140 14.98 -7.37 -12.16
CA SER A 140 16.19 -6.84 -11.50
C SER A 140 16.49 -7.50 -10.15
N LEU A 141 15.48 -8.07 -9.50
CA LEU A 141 15.58 -8.64 -8.17
C LEU A 141 16.06 -10.08 -8.25
N PRO A 142 16.99 -10.50 -7.36
CA PRO A 142 17.32 -11.91 -7.24
C PRO A 142 16.07 -12.69 -6.78
N PRO A 143 15.81 -13.91 -7.32
CA PRO A 143 14.72 -14.74 -6.83
C PRO A 143 14.88 -15.01 -5.34
N ALA A 144 13.78 -14.91 -4.59
CA ALA A 144 13.80 -15.29 -3.17
C ALA A 144 13.96 -16.81 -3.01
N ASP A 145 14.36 -17.21 -1.80
CA ASP A 145 14.27 -18.59 -1.39
C ASP A 145 12.82 -19.04 -1.25
N LEU A 146 12.54 -20.27 -1.66
CA LEU A 146 11.21 -20.84 -1.52
C LEU A 146 11.08 -21.46 -0.13
N SER A 147 10.36 -20.77 0.76
CA SER A 147 9.95 -21.27 2.07
C SER A 147 8.49 -21.72 2.09
N ASP A 148 8.13 -22.58 3.04
CA ASP A 148 6.73 -22.98 3.26
C ASP A 148 5.85 -21.79 3.64
N GLU A 149 6.42 -20.84 4.38
CA GLU A 149 5.74 -19.59 4.74
C GLU A 149 5.39 -18.75 3.51
N SER A 150 6.37 -18.51 2.62
CA SER A 150 6.13 -17.77 1.37
C SER A 150 5.11 -18.49 0.49
N LEU A 151 5.22 -19.81 0.40
CA LEU A 151 4.30 -20.64 -0.35
C LEU A 151 2.87 -20.50 0.17
N MET A 152 2.67 -20.61 1.48
CA MET A 152 1.36 -20.51 2.12
C MET A 152 0.81 -19.09 2.12
N ALA A 153 1.65 -18.07 2.24
CA ALA A 153 1.23 -16.68 2.12
C ALA A 153 0.61 -16.40 0.74
N VAL A 154 1.24 -16.87 -0.33
CA VAL A 154 0.71 -16.76 -1.69
C VAL A 154 -0.56 -17.59 -1.87
N TYR A 155 -0.59 -18.81 -1.36
CA TYR A 155 -1.78 -19.66 -1.38
C TYR A 155 -2.97 -18.98 -0.69
N HIS A 156 -2.82 -18.48 0.53
CA HIS A 156 -3.91 -17.82 1.25
C HIS A 156 -4.36 -16.52 0.57
N ALA A 157 -3.45 -15.80 -0.08
CA ALA A 157 -3.82 -14.62 -0.87
C ALA A 157 -4.70 -15.01 -2.08
N LEU A 158 -4.39 -16.10 -2.76
CA LEU A 158 -5.20 -16.64 -3.86
C LEU A 158 -6.51 -17.24 -3.36
N GLU A 159 -6.51 -17.97 -2.24
CA GLU A 159 -7.69 -18.55 -1.60
C GLU A 159 -8.74 -17.47 -1.28
N LYS A 160 -8.32 -16.30 -0.78
CA LYS A 160 -9.20 -15.14 -0.51
C LYS A 160 -9.93 -14.60 -1.74
N THR A 161 -9.40 -14.84 -2.95
CA THR A 161 -10.07 -14.45 -4.20
C THR A 161 -11.18 -15.43 -4.60
N GLY A 162 -11.23 -16.62 -3.99
CA GLY A 162 -12.10 -17.71 -4.38
C GLY A 162 -11.67 -18.43 -5.66
N ALA A 163 -10.51 -18.08 -6.24
CA ALA A 163 -10.04 -18.68 -7.49
C ALA A 163 -9.47 -20.10 -7.33
N ILE A 164 -9.12 -20.51 -6.10
CA ILE A 164 -8.53 -21.82 -5.81
C ILE A 164 -9.26 -22.54 -4.67
N GLN A 165 -9.07 -23.86 -4.58
CA GLN A 165 -9.65 -24.69 -3.54
C GLN A 165 -9.11 -24.26 -2.16
N PRO A 166 -9.98 -24.08 -1.15
CA PRO A 166 -9.56 -23.76 0.21
C PRO A 166 -9.11 -24.99 1.00
N GLY A 167 -8.41 -24.73 2.12
CA GLY A 167 -8.05 -25.75 3.11
C GLY A 167 -6.97 -26.78 2.71
N LEU A 168 -6.12 -26.49 1.72
CA LEU A 168 -5.00 -27.35 1.35
C LEU A 168 -3.85 -27.29 2.39
N SER A 169 -3.18 -28.43 2.59
CA SER A 169 -1.94 -28.50 3.39
C SER A 169 -0.72 -27.98 2.60
N VAL A 170 0.36 -27.67 3.30
CA VAL A 170 1.63 -27.20 2.69
C VAL A 170 2.12 -28.16 1.60
N ASP A 171 2.11 -29.47 1.86
CA ASP A 171 2.55 -30.48 0.89
C ASP A 171 1.66 -30.49 -0.37
N GLN A 172 0.35 -30.34 -0.19
CA GLN A 172 -0.61 -30.28 -1.30
C GLN A 172 -0.41 -29.01 -2.13
N VAL A 173 -0.20 -27.86 -1.48
CA VAL A 173 0.10 -26.59 -2.15
C VAL A 173 1.42 -26.69 -2.91
N ARG A 174 2.46 -27.28 -2.31
CA ARG A 174 3.75 -27.48 -2.96
C ARG A 174 3.62 -28.34 -4.21
N GLN A 175 2.84 -29.42 -4.13
CA GLN A 175 2.55 -30.26 -5.28
C GLN A 175 1.76 -29.50 -6.36
N ALA A 176 0.81 -28.65 -5.97
CA ALA A 176 0.00 -27.87 -6.91
C ALA A 176 0.80 -26.75 -7.61
N PHE A 177 1.71 -26.09 -6.90
CA PHE A 177 2.49 -24.96 -7.42
C PHE A 177 3.78 -25.40 -8.12
N GLY A 178 4.20 -26.65 -7.95
CA GLY A 178 5.40 -27.22 -8.59
C GLY A 178 6.67 -26.46 -8.20
N GLU A 179 7.43 -26.03 -9.21
CA GLU A 179 8.67 -25.24 -9.01
C GLU A 179 8.44 -23.87 -8.35
N ALA A 180 7.19 -23.39 -8.29
CA ALA A 180 6.78 -22.18 -7.57
C ALA A 180 7.63 -20.93 -7.89
N GLY A 181 8.10 -20.79 -9.13
CA GLY A 181 8.90 -19.64 -9.57
C GLY A 181 8.18 -18.29 -9.39
N PHE A 182 6.85 -18.28 -9.55
CA PHE A 182 6.03 -17.11 -9.28
C PHE A 182 5.99 -16.74 -7.79
N VAL A 183 6.05 -17.72 -6.88
CA VAL A 183 6.14 -17.48 -5.43
C VAL A 183 7.46 -16.80 -5.11
N ARG A 184 8.59 -17.34 -5.60
CA ARG A 184 9.92 -16.74 -5.38
C ARG A 184 9.99 -15.30 -5.89
N THR A 185 9.42 -15.05 -7.06
CA THR A 185 9.40 -13.73 -7.70
C THR A 185 8.53 -12.75 -6.91
N ALA A 186 7.35 -13.19 -6.48
CA ALA A 186 6.44 -12.37 -5.72
C ALA A 186 6.94 -12.08 -4.30
N THR A 187 7.59 -13.06 -3.65
CA THR A 187 8.29 -12.88 -2.37
C THR A 187 9.41 -11.85 -2.51
N ALA A 188 10.28 -11.97 -3.52
CA ALA A 188 11.37 -11.02 -3.73
C ALA A 188 10.87 -9.59 -3.93
N LEU A 189 9.80 -9.41 -4.72
CA LEU A 189 9.16 -8.11 -4.90
C LEU A 189 8.57 -7.59 -3.58
N SER A 190 7.88 -8.46 -2.82
CA SER A 190 7.28 -8.09 -1.55
C SER A 190 8.31 -7.64 -0.52
N SER A 191 9.42 -8.37 -0.38
CA SER A 191 10.54 -7.97 0.49
C SER A 191 11.15 -6.64 0.05
N ALA A 192 11.39 -6.43 -1.25
CA ALA A 192 11.99 -5.18 -1.74
C ALA A 192 11.10 -3.95 -1.47
N LEU A 193 9.78 -4.09 -1.62
CA LEU A 193 8.82 -3.02 -1.33
C LEU A 193 8.67 -2.79 0.18
N GLN A 194 8.76 -3.85 0.98
CA GLN A 194 8.77 -3.75 2.43
C GLN A 194 9.98 -2.96 2.94
N GLU A 195 11.19 -3.34 2.51
CA GLU A 195 12.42 -2.60 2.84
C GLU A 195 12.29 -1.12 2.46
N GLN A 196 11.67 -0.84 1.31
CA GLN A 196 11.42 0.54 0.89
C GLN A 196 10.35 1.24 1.73
N ALA A 197 9.32 0.53 2.18
CA ALA A 197 8.29 1.06 3.06
C ALA A 197 8.86 1.48 4.41
N GLU A 198 9.74 0.65 4.98
CA GLU A 198 10.49 0.94 6.21
C GLU A 198 11.41 2.14 6.02
N LYS A 199 12.21 2.14 4.94
CA LYS A 199 13.10 3.26 4.60
C LYS A 199 12.35 4.59 4.40
N SER A 200 11.09 4.51 3.96
CA SER A 200 10.26 5.68 3.65
C SER A 200 9.28 6.06 4.76
N ASP A 201 9.32 5.42 5.93
CA ASP A 201 8.35 5.64 7.04
C ASP A 201 6.89 5.60 6.56
N VAL A 202 6.51 4.50 5.88
CA VAL A 202 5.12 4.34 5.42
C VAL A 202 4.19 4.21 6.62
N ARG A 203 3.18 5.07 6.67
CA ARG A 203 2.16 5.06 7.72
C ARG A 203 0.78 4.99 7.10
N VAL A 204 0.03 3.94 7.43
CA VAL A 204 -1.30 3.68 6.87
C VAL A 204 -2.36 3.91 7.94
N ASN A 205 -3.49 4.51 7.54
CA ASN A 205 -4.61 4.71 8.45
C ASN A 205 -5.22 3.34 8.84
N PRO A 206 -5.37 3.03 10.14
CA PRO A 206 -5.83 1.71 10.62
C PRO A 206 -7.15 1.22 10.01
N ARG A 207 -8.01 2.13 9.54
CA ARG A 207 -9.26 1.77 8.87
C ARG A 207 -9.05 1.02 7.54
N PHE A 208 -7.86 1.12 6.93
CA PHE A 208 -7.45 0.43 5.71
C PHE A 208 -6.54 -0.79 6.00
N GLY A 209 -6.64 -1.40 7.19
CA GLY A 209 -5.98 -2.67 7.48
C GLY A 209 -4.47 -2.73 7.12
N VAL A 210 -3.99 -3.93 6.81
CA VAL A 210 -2.60 -4.17 6.38
C VAL A 210 -2.50 -3.97 4.87
N THR A 211 -1.54 -3.14 4.44
CA THR A 211 -1.24 -2.98 3.01
C THR A 211 -0.60 -4.22 2.43
N GLY A 212 -0.97 -4.55 1.20
CA GLY A 212 -0.37 -5.66 0.46
C GLY A 212 0.15 -5.22 -0.90
N VAL A 213 1.02 -6.05 -1.47
CA VAL A 213 1.57 -5.89 -2.81
C VAL A 213 0.56 -6.41 -3.83
N PRO A 214 0.00 -5.52 -4.68
CA PRO A 214 -0.89 -5.94 -5.75
C PRO A 214 -0.15 -6.89 -6.67
N SER A 215 -0.73 -8.05 -6.92
CA SER A 215 -0.15 -9.11 -7.72
C SER A 215 -1.18 -9.64 -8.70
N LEU A 216 -0.68 -10.17 -9.82
CA LEU A 216 -1.48 -10.87 -10.80
C LEU A 216 -0.82 -12.19 -11.15
N VAL A 217 -1.64 -13.20 -11.41
CA VAL A 217 -1.19 -14.45 -12.01
C VAL A 217 -2.07 -14.78 -13.19
N ASN A 218 -1.46 -15.23 -14.29
CA ASN A 218 -2.17 -15.74 -15.44
C ASN A 218 -2.42 -17.25 -15.26
N THR A 219 -3.68 -17.65 -15.24
CA THR A 219 -4.09 -19.07 -15.12
C THR A 219 -4.21 -19.77 -16.47
N GLY A 220 -3.86 -19.09 -17.57
CA GLY A 220 -4.08 -19.53 -18.95
C GLY A 220 -5.47 -19.20 -19.49
N GLN A 221 -6.47 -19.04 -18.61
CA GLN A 221 -7.85 -18.68 -18.98
C GLN A 221 -8.20 -17.24 -18.62
N SER A 222 -7.61 -16.72 -17.54
CA SER A 222 -7.86 -15.38 -17.03
C SER A 222 -6.72 -14.91 -16.11
N PHE A 223 -6.72 -13.61 -15.82
CA PHE A 223 -5.88 -13.05 -14.77
C PHE A 223 -6.61 -13.10 -13.43
N VAL A 224 -5.93 -13.59 -12.40
CA VAL A 224 -6.38 -13.52 -11.01
C VAL A 224 -5.57 -12.42 -10.33
N PHE A 225 -6.27 -11.40 -9.84
CA PHE A 225 -5.68 -10.31 -9.07
C PHE A 225 -5.77 -10.64 -7.58
N TYR A 226 -4.67 -10.48 -6.86
CA TYR A 226 -4.59 -10.76 -5.43
C TYR A 226 -3.63 -9.77 -4.77
N SER A 227 -3.72 -9.61 -3.45
CA SER A 227 -2.78 -8.80 -2.68
C SER A 227 -1.96 -9.72 -1.78
N LEU A 228 -0.63 -9.69 -1.94
CA LEU A 228 0.27 -10.37 -1.01
C LEU A 228 0.54 -9.48 0.20
N PRO A 229 0.46 -10.00 1.43
CA PRO A 229 0.97 -9.24 2.56
C PRO A 229 2.47 -8.99 2.36
N TYR A 230 2.97 -7.89 2.94
CA TYR A 230 4.40 -7.74 3.16
C TYR A 230 4.92 -8.90 4.03
N VAL A 231 6.14 -9.38 3.73
CA VAL A 231 6.67 -10.67 4.19
C VAL A 231 7.00 -10.68 5.69
N ASP A 232 7.33 -9.52 6.27
CA ASP A 232 7.50 -9.36 7.71
C ASP A 232 6.34 -8.56 8.29
N GLN A 233 5.45 -9.24 9.01
CA GLN A 233 4.31 -8.63 9.70
C GLN A 233 4.63 -8.37 11.18
N ASP A 234 5.55 -7.46 11.45
CA ASP A 234 5.57 -6.75 12.73
C ASP A 234 4.42 -5.73 12.79
N GLY A 235 3.18 -6.24 12.70
CA GLY A 235 1.90 -5.59 13.02
C GLY A 235 1.56 -4.28 12.28
N PRO A 236 0.31 -3.81 12.38
CA PRO A 236 0.07 -2.37 12.23
C PRO A 236 0.88 -1.65 13.32
N VAL A 237 1.64 -0.63 12.95
CA VAL A 237 2.32 0.26 13.89
C VAL A 237 1.26 0.93 14.78
N THR A 238 0.93 0.28 15.89
CA THR A 238 0.12 0.87 16.95
C THR A 238 1.02 1.77 17.77
N ASP A 239 0.68 3.05 17.76
CA ASP A 239 1.09 4.10 18.69
C ASP A 239 2.56 4.18 19.09
N ILE A 240 3.22 5.21 18.54
CA ILE A 240 4.12 6.10 19.28
C ILE A 240 4.21 5.73 20.77
N SER A 241 5.33 5.12 21.16
CA SER A 241 5.70 4.89 22.55
C SER A 241 5.42 6.18 23.33
N THR A 242 4.40 6.16 24.17
CA THR A 242 4.32 7.15 25.24
C THR A 242 5.56 6.92 26.10
N PRO A 243 6.47 7.89 26.25
CA PRO A 243 7.60 7.71 27.15
C PRO A 243 7.04 7.42 28.53
N GLU A 244 7.44 6.30 29.11
CA GLU A 244 7.17 6.00 30.51
C GLU A 244 7.70 7.17 31.34
N ALA A 245 6.81 7.86 32.06
CA ALA A 245 7.21 8.92 32.95
C ALA A 245 8.20 8.33 33.97
N PRO A 246 9.36 8.96 34.23
CA PRO A 246 10.28 8.45 35.23
C PRO A 246 9.55 8.40 36.57
N ALA A 247 9.71 7.27 37.27
CA ALA A 247 9.16 7.05 38.59
C ALA A 247 9.46 8.27 39.47
N SER A 248 8.41 8.95 39.92
CA SER A 248 8.54 10.00 40.92
C SER A 248 8.87 9.31 42.24
N ASP A 249 10.15 9.33 42.63
CA ASP A 249 10.56 9.09 44.02
C ASP A 249 9.81 10.08 44.91
N SER A 250 8.74 9.59 45.55
CA SER A 250 8.13 10.29 46.67
C SER A 250 9.06 10.16 47.88
N PRO A 251 9.55 11.27 48.47
CA PRO A 251 10.27 11.20 49.72
C PRO A 251 9.29 10.89 50.87
N ALA A 252 9.69 9.97 51.74
CA ALA A 252 8.95 9.57 52.92
C ALA A 252 8.60 10.77 53.83
N PRO A 253 7.38 10.88 54.36
CA PRO A 253 7.12 11.76 55.49
C PRO A 253 7.62 11.07 56.77
N GLY A 254 8.60 11.73 57.40
CA GLY A 254 9.12 11.36 58.71
C GLY A 254 8.05 11.39 59.79
N ALA A 255 8.23 10.51 60.76
CA ALA A 255 7.54 10.50 62.04
C ALA A 255 7.94 11.71 62.87
N VAL A 256 6.94 12.46 63.38
CA VAL A 256 6.81 12.88 64.80
C VAL A 256 5.33 13.08 65.11
#